data_AF-A0A5D2MA88-F1
#
_entry.id   AF-A0A5D2MA88-F1
#
_cell.length_a   1.000
_cell.length_b   1.000
_cell.length_c   1.000
_cell.angle_alpha   90.00
_cell.angle_beta   90.00
_cell.angle_gamma   90.00
#
_symmetry.space_group_name_H-M   'P 1'
#
loop_
_entity.id
_entity.type
_entity.pdbx_description
1 polymer ?
#
loop_
_entity_poly.entity_id
_entity_poly.type
_entity_poly.pdbx_seq_one_letter_code
_entity_poly.pdbx_strand_id
1 'polypeptide(L)' 'MMRISLLFSLFLLALASAEFGPSMGIKGGNAARIPEHTCHKVIETNTCELQKCIHECSKEPAGVGDCTDYNVCYCTFYYN' A
#
# COMPACT_ATOMS: atom_id res chain seq x y z
N MET A 1 -25.77 -36.68 15.28
CA MET A 1 -24.36 -36.51 14.86
C MET A 1 -24.15 -35.52 13.71
N MET A 2 -25.15 -35.09 12.91
CA MET A 2 -24.96 -34.12 11.81
C MET A 2 -24.81 -32.64 12.25
N ARG A 3 -25.38 -32.23 13.39
CA ARG A 3 -25.39 -30.82 13.82
C ARG A 3 -24.01 -30.27 14.24
N ILE A 4 -23.17 -31.13 14.84
CA ILE A 4 -21.82 -30.74 15.28
C ILE A 4 -20.91 -30.48 14.07
N SER A 5 -21.08 -31.25 12.99
CA SER A 5 -20.33 -31.07 11.74
C SER A 5 -20.60 -29.72 11.10
N LEU A 6 -21.85 -29.25 11.08
CA LEU A 6 -22.21 -27.96 10.49
C LEU A 6 -21.61 -26.78 11.26
N LEU A 7 -21.60 -26.86 12.59
CA LEU A 7 -20.99 -25.85 13.45
C LEU A 7 -19.48 -25.78 13.25
N PHE A 8 -18.82 -26.93 13.07
CA PHE A 8 -17.40 -27.00 12.79
C PHE A 8 -17.06 -26.39 11.41
N SER A 9 -17.86 -26.68 10.39
CA SER A 9 -17.70 -26.08 9.05
C SER A 9 -17.90 -24.56 9.06
N LEU A 10 -18.90 -24.06 9.80
CA LEU A 10 -19.14 -22.62 9.99
C LEU A 10 -17.96 -21.93 10.68
N PHE A 11 -17.37 -22.59 11.69
CA PHE A 11 -16.22 -22.06 12.42
C PHE A 11 -14.97 -21.96 11.52
N LEU A 12 -14.71 -22.96 10.69
CA LEU A 12 -13.62 -22.92 9.70
C LEU A 12 -13.82 -21.81 8.66
N LEU A 13 -15.06 -21.59 8.21
CA LEU A 13 -15.38 -20.52 7.25
C LEU A 13 -15.20 -19.12 7.86
N ALA A 14 -15.46 -18.97 9.16
CA ALA A 14 -15.24 -17.73 9.89
C ALA A 14 -13.75 -17.42 10.09
N LEU A 15 -12.91 -18.44 10.29
CA LEU A 15 -11.45 -18.27 10.36
C LEU A 15 -10.88 -17.80 9.01
N ALA A 16 -11.33 -18.39 7.90
CA ALA A 16 -10.87 -18.04 6.56
C ALA A 16 -11.24 -16.61 6.10
N SER A 17 -12.20 -15.95 6.76
CA SER A 17 -12.57 -14.56 6.44
C SER A 17 -11.82 -13.51 7.28
N ALA A 18 -11.09 -13.92 8.33
CA ALA A 18 -10.31 -13.02 9.17
C ALA A 18 -8.97 -12.57 8.53
N GLU A 19 -8.56 -13.22 7.44
CA GLU A 19 -7.25 -13.02 6.79
C GLU A 19 -7.27 -12.02 5.61
N PHE A 20 -8.44 -11.46 5.27
CA PHE A 20 -8.58 -10.44 4.22
C PHE A 20 -9.05 -9.09 4.77
N GLY A 21 -8.44 -8.62 5.85
CA GLY A 21 -8.42 -7.19 6.13
C GLY A 21 -7.46 -6.49 5.15
N PRO A 22 -7.75 -5.29 4.63
CA PRO A 22 -6.75 -4.53 3.88
C PRO A 22 -5.52 -4.42 4.78
N SER A 23 -4.41 -5.00 4.34
CA SER A 23 -3.14 -4.80 5.00
C SER A 23 -2.88 -3.31 5.00
N MET A 24 -3.04 -2.69 6.17
CA MET A 24 -2.57 -1.34 6.39
C MET A 24 -1.06 -1.47 6.29
N GLY A 25 -0.54 -1.30 5.07
CA GLY A 25 0.87 -1.37 4.77
C GLY A 25 1.57 -0.51 5.79
N ILE A 26 2.31 -1.15 6.69
CA ILE A 26 3.15 -0.45 7.65
C ILE A 26 3.97 0.49 6.78
N LYS A 27 3.78 1.81 6.96
CA LYS A 27 4.64 2.83 6.34
C LYS A 27 6.05 2.32 6.60
N GLY A 28 6.70 1.81 5.53
CA GLY A 28 7.98 1.13 5.62
C GLY A 28 8.86 1.99 6.51
N GLY A 29 9.47 1.37 7.54
CA GLY A 29 10.19 2.10 8.57
C GLY A 29 11.00 3.21 7.93
N ASN A 30 10.86 4.44 8.45
CA ASN A 30 11.53 5.62 7.94
C ASN A 30 13.06 5.42 8.04
N ALA A 31 13.65 4.64 7.14
CA ALA A 31 15.05 4.74 6.83
C ALA A 31 15.18 6.15 6.29
N ALA A 32 15.74 7.04 7.13
CA ALA A 32 15.91 8.44 6.78
C ALA A 32 16.59 8.47 5.41
N ARG A 33 15.86 8.97 4.40
CA ARG A 33 16.43 9.07 3.07
C ARG A 33 17.54 10.08 3.11
N ILE A 34 18.65 9.75 2.46
CA ILE A 34 19.82 10.62 2.38
C ILE A 34 19.43 11.82 1.49
N PRO A 35 19.33 13.04 2.02
CA PRO A 35 18.76 14.18 1.29
C PRO A 35 19.51 14.51 0.00
N GLU A 36 20.85 14.42 0.01
CA GLU A 36 21.70 14.71 -1.15
C GLU A 36 21.50 13.77 -2.35
N HIS A 37 20.81 12.66 -2.13
CA HIS A 37 20.58 11.62 -3.13
C HIS A 37 19.09 11.39 -3.42
N THR A 38 18.23 12.20 -2.81
CA THR A 38 16.78 12.05 -2.93
C THR A 38 16.23 12.99 -3.99
N CYS A 39 15.47 12.44 -4.93
CA CYS A 39 14.73 13.16 -5.95
C CYS A 39 13.23 13.13 -5.64
N HIS A 40 12.53 14.16 -6.12
CA HIS A 40 11.08 14.32 -5.96
C HIS A 40 10.42 14.57 -7.31
N LYS A 41 9.22 14.01 -7.49
CA LYS A 41 8.40 14.19 -8.70
C LYS A 41 6.94 14.31 -8.31
N VAL A 42 6.27 15.30 -8.87
CA VAL A 42 4.84 15.54 -8.65
C VAL A 42 4.08 15.09 -9.88
N ILE A 43 3.03 14.31 -9.68
CA ILE A 43 2.14 13.83 -10.74
C ILE A 43 0.73 14.35 -10.44
N GLU A 44 0.24 15.23 -11.29
CA GLU A 44 -1.15 15.71 -11.23
C GLU A 44 -2.09 14.66 -11.81
N THR A 45 -3.13 14.32 -11.05
CA THR A 45 -4.15 13.33 -11.43
C THR A 45 -5.54 13.89 -11.14
N ASN A 46 -6.60 13.37 -11.78
CA ASN A 46 -7.97 13.81 -11.43
C ASN A 46 -8.36 13.39 -10.00
N THR A 47 -7.90 12.22 -9.58
CA THR A 47 -8.07 11.68 -8.23
C THR A 47 -6.81 10.89 -7.88
N CYS A 48 -6.22 11.18 -6.72
CA CYS A 48 -5.04 10.48 -6.26
C CYS A 48 -5.43 9.11 -5.68
N GLU A 49 -5.34 8.09 -6.54
CA GLU A 49 -5.48 6.70 -6.12
C GLU A 49 -4.13 6.19 -5.62
N LEU A 50 -4.00 5.99 -4.31
CA LEU A 50 -2.74 5.61 -3.66
C LEU A 50 -2.04 4.41 -4.33
N GLN A 51 -2.80 3.39 -4.73
CA GLN A 51 -2.23 2.20 -5.40
C GLN A 51 -1.63 2.54 -6.78
N LYS A 52 -2.29 3.41 -7.56
CA LYS A 52 -1.75 3.90 -8.84
C LYS A 52 -0.53 4.79 -8.61
N CYS A 53 -0.58 5.67 -7.60
CA CYS A 53 0.53 6.53 -7.23
C CYS A 53 1.78 5.71 -6.87
N ILE A 54 1.63 4.72 -5.97
CA ILE A 54 2.71 3.82 -5.58
C ILE A 54 3.25 3.05 -6.80
N HIS A 55 2.37 2.52 -7.65
CA HIS A 55 2.77 1.79 -8.85
C HIS A 55 3.58 2.66 -9.82
N GLU A 56 3.13 3.89 -10.09
CA GLU A 56 3.85 4.82 -10.96
C GLU A 56 5.20 5.22 -10.37
N CYS A 57 5.26 5.56 -9.08
CA CYS A 57 6.51 5.91 -8.42
C CYS A 57 7.47 4.70 -8.31
N SER A 58 6.98 3.46 -8.26
CA SER A 58 7.82 2.25 -8.19
C SER A 58 8.67 1.99 -9.43
N LYS A 59 8.41 2.71 -10.54
CA LYS A 59 9.23 2.67 -11.76
C LYS A 59 10.58 3.38 -11.55
N GLU A 60 10.65 4.29 -10.59
CA GLU A 60 11.87 4.96 -10.18
C GLU A 60 12.64 4.10 -9.15
N PRO A 61 13.97 4.17 -9.09
CA PRO A 61 14.76 3.35 -8.18
C PRO A 61 14.46 3.70 -6.71
N ALA A 62 14.01 2.68 -5.96
CA ALA A 62 13.48 2.84 -4.60
C ALA A 62 12.43 3.96 -4.49
N GLY A 63 11.64 4.13 -5.54
CA GLY A 63 10.57 5.10 -5.60
C GLY A 63 9.40 4.74 -4.70
N VAL A 64 8.91 5.73 -3.96
CA VAL A 64 7.74 5.62 -3.08
C VAL A 64 6.81 6.77 -3.41
N GLY A 65 5.53 6.45 -3.58
CA GLY A 65 4.46 7.41 -3.84
C GLY A 65 3.57 7.63 -2.62
N ASP A 66 3.16 8.87 -2.40
CA ASP A 66 2.16 9.24 -1.40
C ASP A 66 1.14 10.23 -2.02
N CYS A 67 -0.10 10.19 -1.55
CA CYS A 67 -1.15 11.12 -1.94
C CYS A 67 -1.24 12.22 -0.88
N THR A 68 -0.66 13.39 -1.14
CA THR A 68 -0.71 14.51 -0.20
C THR A 68 -2.03 15.29 -0.28
N ASP A 69 -2.65 15.30 -1.47
CA ASP A 69 -3.90 16.00 -1.77
C ASP A 69 -4.83 15.12 -2.62
N TYR A 70 -6.05 15.61 -2.88
CA TYR A 70 -7.05 14.89 -3.67
C TYR A 70 -6.59 14.53 -5.09
N ASN A 71 -5.70 15.31 -5.67
CA ASN A 71 -5.30 15.27 -7.08
C ASN A 71 -3.77 15.26 -7.27
N VAL A 72 -3.01 15.04 -6.21
CA VAL A 72 -1.54 15.15 -6.24
C VAL A 72 -0.91 13.87 -5.71
N CYS A 73 -0.17 13.19 -6.58
CA CYS A 73 0.71 12.09 -6.24
C CYS A 73 2.15 12.61 -6.11
N TYR A 74 2.74 12.44 -4.93
CA TYR A 74 4.10 12.85 -4.62
C TYR A 74 5.02 11.62 -4.62
N CYS A 75 5.91 11.54 -5.62
CA CYS A 75 6.94 10.51 -5.69
C CYS A 75 8.23 11.01 -5.06
N THR A 76 8.86 10.15 -4.25
CA THR A 76 10.23 10.33 -3.76
C THR A 76 11.05 9.12 -4.17
N PHE A 77 12.24 9.31 -4.76
CA PHE A 77 13.10 8.24 -5.29
C PHE A 77 14.60 8.62 -5.14
N TYR A 78 15.53 7.70 -5.40
CA TYR A 78 16.97 8.03 -5.45
C TYR A 78 17.39 8.36 -6.89
N TYR A 79 18.41 9.21 -7.08
CA TYR A 79 19.00 9.36 -8.43
C TYR A 79 19.77 8.08 -8.82
N ASN A 80 19.88 7.83 -10.12
CA ASN A 80 20.77 6.82 -10.70
C ASN A 80 21.93 7.52 -11.41
#